data_AF-A0A535UV76-F1
#
_entry.id   AF-A0A535UV76-F1
#
_cell.length_a   1.000
_cell.length_b   1.000
_cell.length_c   1.000
_cell.angle_alpha   90.00
_cell.angle_beta   90.00
_cell.angle_gamma   90.00
#
_symmetry.space_group_name_H-M   'P 1'
#
loop_
_entity.id
_entity.type
_entity.pdbx_description
1 polymer ?
#
loop_
_entity_poly.entity_id
_entity_poly.type
_entity_poly.pdbx_seq_one_letter_code
_entity_poly.pdbx_strand_id
1 'polypeptide(L)'
;MKHTTEGLLNTAEAARFLRVSQASIRRWADSGRLAVSRVGGRRERRFKESDLLALLDASRDARPDGVVRIGGASAPVPGHLATFYSTDEGGLRLSVPFLADGMRLGQPCLLVATEPLLSRYVAALGDPPDGMITPILFAGATAAEAIAEWERRFSELIAGRGAPLRIVGEMSCERTMFRSEDEMLRYEEAFELLSKRYPVVVICQYDAREFGGVALLRALKAHPDLFGLRIGTFLN
;
A
#
# COMPACT_ATOMS: atom_id res chain seq x y z
N MET A 1 11.18 19.98 38.74
CA MET A 1 10.87 19.42 37.39
C MET A 1 9.55 20.02 36.94
N LYS A 2 9.51 20.69 35.79
CA LYS A 2 8.27 21.26 35.24
C LYS A 2 7.37 20.12 34.77
N HIS A 3 6.19 19.98 35.36
CA HIS A 3 5.11 19.19 34.77
C HIS A 3 4.66 19.92 33.50
N THR A 4 5.06 19.43 32.33
CA THR A 4 4.47 19.89 31.07
C THR A 4 3.07 19.28 31.00
N THR A 5 2.05 20.11 31.11
CA THR A 5 0.67 19.74 30.83
C THR A 5 0.61 19.33 29.36
N GLU A 6 0.64 18.03 29.05
CA GLU A 6 0.41 17.54 27.68
C GLU A 6 -0.97 18.01 27.23
N GLY A 7 -1.00 18.99 26.32
CA GLY A 7 -2.23 19.52 25.77
C GLY A 7 -2.95 18.45 24.95
N LEU A 8 -4.24 18.24 25.23
CA LEU A 8 -5.07 17.36 24.43
C LEU A 8 -5.27 17.96 23.03
N LEU A 9 -4.81 17.24 22.00
CA LEU A 9 -4.89 17.65 20.61
C LEU A 9 -6.29 17.43 20.05
N ASN A 10 -6.76 18.35 19.21
CA ASN A 10 -7.99 18.17 18.44
C ASN A 10 -7.75 17.26 17.21
N THR A 11 -8.81 16.95 16.47
CA THR A 11 -8.72 16.02 15.31
C THR A 11 -7.78 16.54 14.21
N ALA A 12 -7.77 17.85 13.95
CA ALA A 12 -6.91 18.45 12.92
C ALA A 12 -5.44 18.47 13.35
N GLU A 13 -5.18 18.72 14.63
CA GLU A 13 -3.84 18.68 15.21
C GLU A 13 -3.28 17.26 15.24
N ALA A 14 -4.06 16.28 15.68
CA ALA A 14 -3.67 14.86 15.64
C ALA A 14 -3.39 14.37 14.22
N ALA A 15 -4.22 14.79 13.25
CA ALA A 15 -4.02 14.48 11.83
C ALA A 15 -2.71 15.07 11.30
N ARG A 16 -2.41 16.33 11.64
CA ARG A 16 -1.15 16.99 11.28
C ARG A 16 0.05 16.32 11.96
N PHE A 17 -0.08 15.95 13.23
CA PHE A 17 0.97 15.29 14.01
C PHE A 17 1.37 13.96 13.38
N LEU A 18 0.39 13.12 13.03
CA LEU A 18 0.61 11.83 12.38
C LEU A 18 0.81 11.91 10.86
N ARG A 19 0.70 13.11 10.27
CA ARG A 19 0.72 13.34 8.81
C ARG A 19 -0.31 12.49 8.05
N VAL A 20 -1.53 12.40 8.60
CA VAL A 20 -2.66 11.67 8.01
C VAL A 20 -3.86 12.58 7.79
N SER A 21 -4.92 12.05 7.17
CA SER A 21 -6.17 12.80 7.03
C SER A 21 -6.94 12.86 8.35
N GLN A 22 -7.76 13.90 8.55
CA GLN A 22 -8.70 13.95 9.68
C GLN A 22 -9.70 12.78 9.65
N ALA A 23 -10.02 12.25 8.46
CA ALA A 23 -10.87 11.08 8.33
C ALA A 23 -10.20 9.83 8.92
N SER A 24 -8.89 9.65 8.73
CA SER A 24 -8.09 8.56 9.31
C SER A 24 -8.15 8.60 10.84
N ILE A 25 -7.92 9.78 11.44
CA ILE A 25 -8.02 9.98 12.89
C ILE A 25 -9.42 9.62 13.41
N ARG A 26 -10.48 10.08 12.72
CA ARG A 26 -11.87 9.77 13.12
C ARG A 26 -12.14 8.27 13.04
N ARG A 27 -11.73 7.59 11.97
CA ARG A 27 -11.89 6.14 11.81
C ARG A 27 -11.16 5.36 12.90
N TRP A 28 -9.91 5.71 13.21
CA TRP A 28 -9.16 5.04 14.26
C TRP A 28 -9.78 5.26 15.64
N ALA A 29 -10.30 6.46 15.90
CA ALA A 29 -11.04 6.74 17.12
C ALA A 29 -12.33 5.92 17.21
N ASP A 30 -13.10 5.85 16.12
CA ASP A 30 -14.40 5.17 16.08
C ASP A 30 -14.26 3.63 16.13
N SER A 31 -13.15 3.09 15.62
CA SER A 31 -12.80 1.65 15.71
C SER A 31 -12.10 1.26 17.02
N GLY A 32 -11.78 2.23 17.90
CA GLY A 32 -11.05 1.98 19.14
C GLY A 32 -9.53 1.78 18.97
N ARG A 33 -9.00 1.86 17.74
CA ARG A 33 -7.56 1.75 17.44
C ARG A 33 -6.75 2.93 17.98
N LEU A 34 -7.37 4.10 18.13
CA LEU A 34 -6.76 5.28 18.73
C LEU A 34 -7.62 5.74 19.92
N ALA A 35 -7.01 5.80 21.10
CA ALA A 35 -7.68 6.28 22.30
C ALA A 35 -8.17 7.72 22.10
N VAL A 36 -9.42 7.97 22.48
CA VAL A 36 -10.08 9.26 22.27
C VAL A 36 -10.86 9.67 23.53
N SER A 37 -10.60 10.88 23.99
CA SER A 37 -11.42 11.54 25.01
C SER A 37 -12.49 12.41 24.34
N ARG A 38 -13.68 12.50 24.93
CA ARG A 38 -14.73 13.43 24.48
C ARG A 38 -14.92 14.51 25.52
N VAL A 39 -14.65 15.76 25.14
CA VAL A 39 -14.61 16.90 26.08
C VAL A 39 -15.68 17.94 25.70
N GLY A 40 -16.28 18.56 26.72
CA GLY A 40 -17.29 19.61 26.59
C GLY A 40 -18.68 19.09 26.18
N GLY A 41 -19.68 19.99 26.19
CA GLY A 41 -21.08 19.67 25.89
C GLY A 41 -21.31 19.14 24.47
N ARG A 42 -20.44 19.52 23.52
CA ARG A 42 -20.47 19.03 22.12
C ARG A 42 -19.73 17.69 21.93
N ARG A 43 -19.18 17.10 23.00
CA ARG A 43 -18.45 15.81 23.00
C ARG A 43 -17.34 15.74 21.94
N GLU A 44 -16.55 16.80 21.84
CA GLU A 44 -15.50 16.92 20.84
C GLU A 44 -14.37 15.94 21.09
N ARG A 45 -13.84 15.32 20.03
CA ARG A 45 -12.73 14.38 20.11
C ARG A 45 -11.44 15.10 20.53
N ARG A 46 -10.71 14.48 21.45
CA ARG A 46 -9.44 14.93 22.01
C ARG A 46 -8.48 13.75 22.16
N PHE A 47 -7.24 13.94 21.76
CA PHE A 47 -6.22 12.90 21.66
C PHE A 47 -4.99 13.30 22.48
N LYS A 48 -4.42 12.37 23.25
CA LYS A 48 -3.13 12.62 23.90
C LYS A 48 -2.01 12.39 22.90
N GLU A 49 -0.95 13.18 23.00
CA GLU A 49 0.25 12.98 22.18
C GLU A 49 0.88 11.61 22.43
N SER A 50 0.92 11.17 23.68
CA SER A 50 1.38 9.82 24.08
C SER A 50 0.59 8.69 23.40
N ASP A 51 -0.72 8.82 23.24
CA ASP A 51 -1.55 7.82 22.53
C ASP A 51 -1.28 7.82 21.01
N LEU A 52 -0.99 9.00 20.43
CA LEU A 52 -0.61 9.12 19.02
C LEU A 52 0.78 8.52 18.76
N LEU A 53 1.73 8.75 19.66
CA LEU A 53 3.06 8.16 19.62
C LEU A 53 3.00 6.64 19.79
N ALA A 54 2.23 6.13 20.77
CA ALA A 54 2.03 4.70 20.96
C ALA A 54 1.40 4.03 19.73
N LEU A 55 0.52 4.71 19.00
CA LEU A 55 -0.02 4.20 17.73
C LEU A 55 1.06 4.09 16.64
N LEU A 56 2.00 5.04 16.58
CA LEU A 56 3.14 4.97 15.67
C LEU A 56 4.07 3.82 16.03
N ASP A 57 4.39 3.66 17.31
CA ASP A 57 5.29 2.62 17.80
C ASP A 57 4.65 1.23 17.67
N ALA A 58 3.36 1.06 17.99
CA ALA A 58 2.64 -0.19 17.72
C ALA A 58 2.60 -0.53 16.22
N SER A 59 2.56 0.47 15.33
CA SER A 59 2.66 0.26 13.88
C SER A 59 4.09 -0.04 13.42
N ARG A 60 5.11 0.24 14.24
CA ARG A 60 6.51 -0.14 14.02
C ARG A 60 6.82 -1.53 14.58
N ASP A 61 6.33 -1.85 15.77
CA ASP A 61 6.56 -3.12 16.47
C ASP A 61 5.71 -4.26 15.90
N ALA A 62 4.55 -3.95 15.33
CA ALA A 62 3.76 -4.91 14.55
C ALA A 62 4.30 -5.13 13.13
N ARG A 63 5.44 -4.52 12.76
CA ARG A 63 6.11 -4.86 11.50
C ARG A 63 6.79 -6.21 11.69
N PRO A 64 6.43 -7.23 10.90
CA PRO A 64 7.34 -8.35 10.75
C PRO A 64 8.58 -7.77 10.07
N ASP A 65 9.69 -7.67 10.80
CA ASP A 65 11.01 -7.63 10.19
C ASP A 65 11.13 -8.90 9.35
N GLY A 66 11.03 -8.73 8.04
CA GLY A 66 10.83 -9.84 7.13
C GLY A 66 11.32 -9.51 5.74
N VAL A 67 11.61 -10.56 4.98
CA VAL A 67 11.99 -10.45 3.57
C VAL A 67 11.03 -11.28 2.73
N VAL A 68 10.61 -10.71 1.60
CA VAL A 68 9.88 -11.44 0.56
C VAL A 68 10.82 -11.68 -0.61
N ARG A 69 10.79 -12.90 -1.16
CA ARG A 69 11.63 -13.27 -2.30
C ARG A 69 10.91 -12.90 -3.60
N ILE A 70 11.59 -12.14 -4.47
CA ILE A 70 11.07 -11.70 -5.77
C ILE A 70 12.19 -11.85 -6.80
N GLY A 71 12.01 -12.75 -7.77
CA GLY A 71 13.02 -12.96 -8.83
C GLY A 71 14.44 -13.25 -8.32
N GLY A 72 14.57 -13.91 -7.17
CA GLY A 72 15.87 -14.16 -6.52
C GLY A 72 16.43 -13.00 -5.69
N ALA A 73 15.78 -11.84 -5.64
CA ALA A 73 16.09 -10.75 -4.72
C ALA A 73 15.34 -10.92 -3.38
N SER A 74 15.90 -10.39 -2.29
CA SER A 74 15.22 -10.26 -0.99
C SER A 74 14.71 -8.83 -0.85
N ALA A 75 13.41 -8.64 -1.00
CA ALA A 75 12.77 -7.36 -0.78
C ALA A 75 12.40 -7.20 0.71
N PRO A 76 12.66 -6.04 1.33
CA PRO A 76 12.25 -5.79 2.71
C PRO A 76 10.72 -5.71 2.84
N VAL A 77 10.23 -5.94 4.06
CA VAL A 77 8.85 -5.62 4.47
C VAL A 77 8.89 -4.39 5.39
N PRO A 78 8.16 -3.30 5.09
CA PRO A 78 7.41 -3.06 3.85
C PRO A 78 8.30 -2.83 2.63
N GLY A 79 7.76 -3.14 1.44
CA GLY A 79 8.42 -2.91 0.16
C GLY A 79 7.44 -2.40 -0.90
N HIS A 80 7.87 -1.40 -1.66
CA HIS A 80 7.12 -0.83 -2.78
C HIS A 80 8.05 -0.74 -3.99
N LEU A 81 7.86 -1.66 -4.93
CA LEU A 81 8.82 -1.94 -6.00
C LEU A 81 8.17 -1.72 -7.36
N ALA A 82 8.86 -0.95 -8.21
CA ALA A 82 8.52 -0.88 -9.63
C ALA A 82 9.17 -2.03 -10.39
N THR A 83 8.42 -2.65 -11.29
CA THR A 83 8.95 -3.53 -12.34
C THR A 83 8.61 -2.96 -13.71
N PHE A 84 9.48 -3.22 -14.68
CA PHE A 84 9.32 -2.74 -16.05
C PHE A 84 9.45 -3.92 -16.99
N TYR A 85 8.48 -4.09 -17.88
CA TYR A 85 8.48 -5.18 -18.84
C TYR A 85 8.21 -4.67 -20.25
N SER A 86 8.77 -5.36 -21.23
CA SER A 86 8.58 -5.07 -22.65
C SER A 86 7.88 -6.21 -23.41
N THR A 87 7.52 -7.30 -22.71
CA THR A 87 6.82 -8.46 -23.26
C THR A 87 5.73 -8.95 -22.31
N ASP A 88 4.71 -9.62 -22.84
CA ASP A 88 3.62 -10.18 -22.06
C ASP A 88 4.12 -11.22 -21.04
N GLU A 89 5.08 -12.06 -21.44
CA GLU A 89 5.76 -13.02 -20.55
C GLU A 89 6.56 -12.30 -19.46
N GLY A 90 7.21 -11.20 -19.82
CA GLY A 90 7.93 -10.32 -18.91
C GLY A 90 7.05 -9.76 -17.80
N GLY A 91 5.81 -9.37 -18.13
CA GLY A 91 4.83 -8.87 -17.17
C GLY A 91 4.52 -9.90 -16.08
N LEU A 92 4.36 -11.18 -16.46
CA LEU A 92 4.03 -12.26 -15.54
C LEU A 92 5.24 -12.84 -14.78
N ARG A 93 6.46 -12.65 -15.30
CA ARG A 93 7.70 -13.30 -14.82
C ARG A 93 7.95 -13.17 -13.31
N LEU A 94 7.63 -12.01 -12.73
CA LEU A 94 7.87 -11.74 -11.31
C LEU A 94 6.60 -11.80 -10.47
N SER A 95 5.48 -11.31 -11.01
CA SER A 95 4.22 -11.18 -10.29
C SER A 95 3.51 -12.52 -10.07
N VAL A 96 3.52 -13.42 -11.06
CA VAL A 96 2.88 -14.75 -10.90
C VAL A 96 3.58 -15.56 -9.81
N PRO A 97 4.92 -15.76 -9.80
CA PRO A 97 5.59 -16.44 -8.69
C PRO A 97 5.42 -15.71 -7.36
N PHE A 98 5.43 -14.38 -7.38
CA PHE A 98 5.24 -13.58 -6.17
C PHE A 98 3.87 -13.80 -5.51
N LEU A 99 2.80 -13.84 -6.31
CA LEU A 99 1.45 -14.15 -5.82
C LEU A 99 1.37 -15.62 -5.40
N ALA A 100 1.81 -16.57 -6.23
CA ALA A 100 1.78 -18.00 -5.92
C ALA A 100 2.51 -18.36 -4.61
N ASP A 101 3.68 -17.74 -4.35
CA ASP A 101 4.39 -17.92 -3.08
C ASP A 101 3.61 -17.37 -1.89
N GLY A 102 2.93 -16.23 -2.05
CA GLY A 102 2.06 -15.69 -1.01
C GLY A 102 0.94 -16.66 -0.67
N MET A 103 0.24 -17.17 -1.68
CA MET A 103 -0.82 -18.16 -1.54
C MET A 103 -0.36 -19.44 -0.84
N ARG A 104 0.78 -19.99 -1.26
CA ARG A 104 1.40 -21.18 -0.65
C ARG A 104 1.73 -20.97 0.83
N LEU A 105 2.09 -19.74 1.20
CA LEU A 105 2.41 -19.35 2.57
C LEU A 105 1.18 -18.87 3.37
N GLY A 106 -0.03 -18.93 2.79
CA GLY A 106 -1.26 -18.43 3.42
C GLY A 106 -1.29 -16.90 3.62
N GLN A 107 -0.46 -16.17 2.88
CA GLN A 107 -0.40 -14.71 2.88
C GLN A 107 -1.52 -14.15 2.00
N PRO A 108 -2.24 -13.10 2.44
CA PRO A 108 -3.26 -12.51 1.59
C PRO A 108 -2.61 -11.89 0.34
N CYS A 109 -3.24 -12.12 -0.81
CA CYS A 109 -2.76 -11.68 -2.12
C CYS A 109 -3.82 -10.83 -2.81
N LEU A 110 -3.44 -9.63 -3.25
CA LEU A 110 -4.29 -8.71 -3.99
C LEU A 110 -3.71 -8.46 -5.38
N LEU A 111 -4.60 -8.30 -6.35
CA LEU A 111 -4.25 -7.98 -7.73
C LEU A 111 -5.08 -6.78 -8.19
N VAL A 112 -4.43 -5.71 -8.63
CA VAL A 112 -5.10 -4.58 -9.26
C VAL A 112 -4.95 -4.75 -10.76
N ALA A 113 -5.93 -5.39 -11.39
CA ALA A 113 -5.95 -5.64 -12.82
C ALA A 113 -7.38 -5.67 -13.34
N THR A 114 -7.58 -5.21 -14.56
CA THR A 114 -8.82 -5.34 -15.33
C THR A 114 -8.65 -6.41 -16.42
N GLU A 115 -9.76 -6.79 -17.05
CA GLU A 115 -9.68 -7.60 -18.26
C GLU A 115 -8.97 -6.85 -19.40
N PRO A 116 -8.20 -7.54 -20.25
CA PRO A 116 -7.99 -9.00 -20.28
C PRO A 116 -6.84 -9.50 -19.37
N LEU A 117 -6.12 -8.61 -18.67
CA LEU A 117 -4.96 -9.00 -17.85
C LEU A 117 -5.36 -9.86 -16.65
N LEU A 118 -6.50 -9.58 -16.02
CA LEU A 118 -7.00 -10.39 -14.92
C LEU A 118 -7.11 -11.88 -15.31
N SER A 119 -7.74 -12.18 -16.46
CA SER A 119 -7.82 -13.55 -16.97
C SER A 119 -6.45 -14.18 -17.23
N ARG A 120 -5.46 -13.41 -17.69
CA ARG A 120 -4.10 -13.90 -17.92
C ARG A 120 -3.42 -14.31 -16.60
N TYR A 121 -3.60 -13.54 -15.54
CA TYR A 121 -3.10 -13.88 -14.21
C TYR A 121 -3.75 -15.16 -13.66
N VAL A 122 -5.07 -15.25 -13.75
CA VAL A 122 -5.83 -16.42 -13.29
C VAL A 122 -5.35 -17.70 -14.00
N ALA A 123 -5.23 -17.65 -15.34
CA ALA A 123 -4.72 -18.77 -16.12
C ALA A 123 -3.27 -19.12 -15.76
N ALA A 124 -2.38 -18.13 -15.62
CA ALA A 124 -0.98 -18.36 -15.29
C ALA A 124 -0.76 -18.90 -13.86
N LEU A 125 -1.66 -18.59 -12.94
CA LEU A 125 -1.66 -19.11 -11.57
C LEU A 125 -2.29 -20.50 -11.44
N GLY A 126 -2.84 -21.04 -12.54
CA GLY A 126 -3.46 -22.36 -12.57
C GLY A 126 -4.82 -22.39 -11.88
N ASP A 127 -5.67 -21.38 -12.14
CA ASP A 127 -7.03 -21.25 -11.60
C ASP A 127 -7.07 -21.38 -10.06
N PRO A 128 -6.50 -20.40 -9.34
CA PRO A 128 -6.42 -20.46 -7.89
C PRO A 128 -7.82 -20.50 -7.26
N PRO A 129 -8.01 -21.18 -6.11
CA PRO A 129 -9.29 -21.22 -5.41
C PRO A 129 -9.87 -19.83 -5.14
N ASP A 130 -11.19 -19.74 -5.10
CA ASP A 130 -11.91 -18.49 -4.83
C ASP A 130 -11.40 -17.79 -3.56
N GLY A 131 -11.17 -16.48 -3.69
CA GLY A 131 -10.70 -15.62 -2.59
C GLY A 131 -9.19 -15.67 -2.33
N MET A 132 -8.44 -16.49 -3.06
CA MET A 132 -6.98 -16.56 -2.93
C MET A 132 -6.26 -15.37 -3.58
N ILE A 133 -6.90 -14.76 -4.59
CA ILE A 133 -6.59 -13.42 -5.10
C ILE A 133 -7.86 -12.59 -5.03
N THR A 134 -7.75 -11.35 -4.55
CA THR A 134 -8.84 -10.38 -4.66
C THR A 134 -8.53 -9.35 -5.74
N PRO A 135 -9.30 -9.29 -6.84
CA PRO A 135 -9.18 -8.21 -7.81
C PRO A 135 -9.66 -6.89 -7.19
N ILE A 136 -8.91 -5.82 -7.43
CA ILE A 136 -9.21 -4.48 -6.95
C ILE A 136 -9.46 -3.56 -8.13
N LEU A 137 -10.55 -2.80 -8.05
CA LEU A 137 -10.85 -1.69 -8.95
C LEU A 137 -11.07 -0.45 -8.10
N PHE A 138 -10.37 0.63 -8.40
CA PHE A 138 -10.64 1.92 -7.78
C PHE A 138 -11.79 2.59 -8.52
N ALA A 139 -12.79 3.02 -7.75
CA ALA A 139 -13.79 3.96 -8.27
C ALA A 139 -13.29 5.41 -8.19
N GLY A 140 -12.17 5.65 -7.50
CA GLY A 140 -11.59 6.97 -7.26
C GLY A 140 -10.83 7.50 -8.46
N ALA A 141 -11.27 8.65 -8.98
CA ALA A 141 -10.65 9.30 -10.11
C ALA A 141 -9.34 10.04 -9.74
N THR A 142 -9.03 10.15 -8.44
CA THR A 142 -7.93 10.94 -7.88
C THR A 142 -7.04 10.15 -6.93
N ALA A 143 -5.80 10.62 -6.76
CA ALA A 143 -4.85 10.02 -5.82
C ALA A 143 -5.38 9.96 -4.38
N ALA A 144 -6.03 11.03 -3.92
CA ALA A 144 -6.54 11.12 -2.55
C ALA A 144 -7.63 10.06 -2.26
N GLU A 145 -8.50 9.79 -3.23
CA GLU A 145 -9.57 8.79 -3.11
C GLU A 145 -8.99 7.37 -3.07
N ALA A 146 -8.07 7.04 -3.98
CA ALA A 146 -7.40 5.74 -4.02
C ALA A 146 -6.63 5.46 -2.71
N ILE A 147 -5.91 6.45 -2.18
CA ILE A 147 -5.19 6.34 -0.91
C ILE A 147 -6.14 6.13 0.28
N ALA A 148 -7.28 6.83 0.30
CA ALA A 148 -8.28 6.64 1.33
C ALA A 148 -8.91 5.24 1.29
N GLU A 149 -9.11 4.69 0.08
CA GLU A 149 -9.60 3.34 -0.12
C GLU A 149 -8.58 2.29 0.35
N TRP A 150 -7.31 2.45 -0.03
CA TRP A 150 -6.24 1.56 0.44
C TRP A 150 -6.08 1.58 1.95
N GLU A 151 -6.13 2.75 2.58
CA GLU A 151 -6.01 2.84 4.03
C GLU A 151 -7.12 2.06 4.74
N ARG A 152 -8.35 2.07 4.19
CA ARG A 152 -9.46 1.27 4.69
C ARG A 152 -9.16 -0.24 4.53
N ARG A 153 -8.78 -0.66 3.31
CA ARG A 153 -8.48 -2.06 2.99
C ARG A 153 -7.33 -2.62 3.84
N PHE A 154 -6.24 -1.88 3.99
CA PHE A 154 -5.11 -2.28 4.83
C PHE A 154 -5.51 -2.41 6.29
N SER A 155 -6.33 -1.50 6.81
CA SER A 155 -6.82 -1.59 8.18
C SER A 155 -7.64 -2.87 8.43
N GLU A 156 -8.43 -3.30 7.45
CA GLU A 156 -9.26 -4.52 7.54
C GLU A 156 -8.45 -5.80 7.35
N LEU A 157 -7.59 -5.83 6.32
CA LEU A 157 -6.84 -7.03 5.95
C LEU A 157 -5.72 -7.36 6.93
N ILE A 158 -5.13 -6.35 7.58
CA ILE A 158 -3.95 -6.53 8.43
C ILE A 158 -4.33 -6.70 9.90
N ALA A 159 -5.54 -6.27 10.31
CA ALA A 159 -5.99 -6.41 11.70
C ALA A 159 -5.85 -7.87 12.18
N GLY A 160 -4.97 -8.08 13.18
CA GLY A 160 -4.72 -9.40 13.78
C GLY A 160 -3.86 -10.35 12.94
N ARG A 161 -3.28 -9.92 11.82
CA ARG A 161 -2.40 -10.76 10.98
C ARG A 161 -0.92 -10.47 11.24
N GLY A 162 -0.14 -11.54 11.44
CA GLY A 162 1.33 -11.48 11.59
C GLY A 162 2.11 -11.70 10.30
N ALA A 163 1.45 -11.74 9.14
CA ALA A 163 2.06 -12.05 7.85
C ALA A 163 1.91 -10.88 6.87
N PRO A 164 2.89 -10.66 5.98
CA PRO A 164 2.83 -9.56 5.02
C PRO A 164 1.73 -9.77 3.97
N LEU A 165 1.09 -8.69 3.57
CA LEU A 165 0.19 -8.62 2.42
C LEU A 165 1.00 -8.50 1.12
N ARG A 166 0.65 -9.26 0.09
CA ARG A 166 1.26 -9.17 -1.23
C ARG A 166 0.32 -8.50 -2.22
N ILE A 167 0.81 -7.52 -2.96
CA ILE A 167 0.01 -6.76 -3.93
C ILE A 167 0.75 -6.68 -5.26
N VAL A 168 0.04 -6.96 -6.35
CA VAL A 168 0.49 -6.66 -7.71
C VAL A 168 -0.44 -5.59 -8.28
N GLY A 169 0.13 -4.48 -8.72
CA GLY A 169 -0.59 -3.43 -9.45
C GLY A 169 -0.19 -3.44 -10.92
N GLU A 170 -1.13 -3.72 -11.83
CA GLU A 170 -0.93 -3.55 -13.26
C GLU A 170 -1.16 -2.08 -13.61
N MET A 171 -0.08 -1.31 -13.78
CA MET A 171 -0.20 0.14 -13.91
C MET A 171 -0.90 0.54 -15.20
N SER A 172 -0.84 -0.28 -16.25
CA SER A 172 -1.65 -0.08 -17.47
C SER A 172 -3.15 -0.16 -17.18
N CYS A 173 -3.58 -1.05 -16.26
CA CYS A 173 -4.96 -1.10 -15.78
C CYS A 173 -5.26 0.09 -14.85
N GLU A 174 -4.42 0.31 -13.83
CA GLU A 174 -4.62 1.40 -12.86
C GLU A 174 -4.69 2.77 -13.52
N ARG A 175 -3.88 3.01 -14.57
CA ARG A 175 -3.93 4.25 -15.37
C ARG A 175 -5.33 4.59 -15.85
N THR A 176 -6.16 3.58 -16.16
CA THR A 176 -7.54 3.78 -16.62
C THR A 176 -8.52 4.10 -15.50
N MET A 177 -8.14 3.85 -14.24
CA MET A 177 -8.94 4.12 -13.05
C MET A 177 -8.79 5.57 -12.57
N PHE A 178 -7.73 6.27 -12.99
CA PHE A 178 -7.50 7.67 -12.67
C PHE A 178 -7.95 8.60 -13.79
N ARG A 179 -8.37 9.83 -13.45
CA ARG A 179 -8.76 10.86 -14.43
C ARG A 179 -7.62 11.31 -15.35
N SER A 180 -6.36 11.07 -14.96
CA SER A 180 -5.17 11.38 -15.74
C SER A 180 -3.97 10.57 -15.26
N GLU A 181 -2.98 10.40 -16.15
CA GLU A 181 -1.69 9.78 -15.80
C GLU A 181 -0.97 10.55 -14.70
N ASP A 182 -1.10 11.88 -14.66
CA ASP A 182 -0.50 12.70 -13.61
C ASP A 182 -1.13 12.45 -12.22
N GLU A 183 -2.43 12.16 -12.15
CA GLU A 183 -3.06 11.72 -10.89
C GLU A 183 -2.59 10.33 -10.47
N MET A 184 -2.47 9.39 -11.41
CA MET A 184 -1.90 8.07 -11.13
C MET A 184 -0.46 8.19 -10.59
N LEU A 185 0.36 9.08 -11.15
CA LEU A 185 1.73 9.30 -10.66
C LEU A 185 1.76 10.00 -9.29
N ARG A 186 0.82 10.93 -9.00
CA ARG A 186 0.65 11.46 -7.63
C ARG A 186 0.21 10.37 -6.65
N TYR A 187 -0.61 9.44 -7.10
CA TYR A 187 -1.03 8.28 -6.32
C TYR A 187 0.17 7.43 -5.95
N GLU A 188 1.06 7.11 -6.88
CA GLU A 188 2.29 6.35 -6.63
C GLU A 188 3.17 6.99 -5.55
N GLU A 189 3.38 8.31 -5.64
CA GLU A 189 4.13 9.07 -4.64
C GLU A 189 3.46 9.05 -3.26
N ALA A 190 2.12 9.13 -3.21
CA ALA A 190 1.37 9.06 -1.95
C ALA A 190 1.28 7.64 -1.39
N PHE A 191 1.22 6.64 -2.27
CA PHE A 191 1.11 5.22 -1.92
C PHE A 191 2.41 4.72 -1.32
N GLU A 192 3.57 5.17 -1.82
CA GLU A 192 4.86 4.94 -1.20
C GLU A 192 4.83 5.26 0.30
N LEU A 193 4.37 6.46 0.67
CA LEU A 193 4.26 6.89 2.07
C LEU A 193 3.25 6.05 2.87
N LEU A 194 2.13 5.69 2.25
CA LEU A 194 1.10 4.85 2.88
C LEU A 194 1.65 3.45 3.18
N SER A 195 2.29 2.82 2.21
CA SER A 195 2.77 1.43 2.26
C SER A 195 3.73 1.22 3.43
N LYS A 196 4.57 2.21 3.76
CA LYS A 196 5.54 2.15 4.87
C LYS A 196 4.93 1.97 6.25
N ARG A 197 3.63 2.17 6.39
CA ARG A 197 2.92 2.05 7.67
C ARG A 197 2.35 0.66 7.91
N TYR A 198 2.48 -0.24 6.95
CA TYR A 198 1.82 -1.54 6.97
C TYR A 198 2.79 -2.64 6.52
N PRO A 199 2.63 -3.88 7.01
CA PRO A 199 3.41 -5.03 6.54
C PRO A 199 2.96 -5.44 5.13
N VAL A 200 3.30 -4.66 4.11
CA VAL A 200 2.93 -4.92 2.72
C VAL A 200 4.16 -5.00 1.83
N VAL A 201 4.13 -5.89 0.83
CA VAL A 201 5.06 -5.87 -0.28
C VAL A 201 4.27 -5.71 -1.56
N VAL A 202 4.64 -4.73 -2.35
CA VAL A 202 3.89 -4.28 -3.52
C VAL A 202 4.80 -4.27 -4.73
N ILE A 203 4.32 -4.86 -5.81
CA ILE A 203 4.93 -4.82 -7.13
C ILE A 203 4.01 -3.99 -8.03
N CYS A 204 4.41 -2.77 -8.37
CA CYS A 204 3.76 -1.93 -9.37
C CYS A 204 4.45 -2.20 -10.72
N GLN A 205 3.71 -2.69 -11.71
CA GLN A 205 4.26 -3.14 -12.99
C GLN A 205 3.91 -2.18 -14.11
N TYR A 206 4.94 -1.78 -14.86
CA TYR A 206 4.83 -0.83 -15.95
C TYR A 206 5.19 -1.50 -17.27
N ASP A 207 4.25 -1.50 -18.22
CA ASP A 207 4.52 -1.89 -19.60
C ASP A 207 5.30 -0.77 -20.30
N ALA A 208 6.57 -1.02 -20.59
CA ALA A 208 7.46 -0.06 -21.25
C ALA A 208 7.02 0.26 -22.69
N ARG A 209 6.11 -0.53 -23.28
CA ARG A 209 5.49 -0.26 -24.59
C ARG A 209 4.37 0.77 -24.48
N GLU A 210 3.76 0.93 -23.30
CA GLU A 210 2.60 1.80 -23.08
C GLU A 210 2.91 3.10 -22.32
N PHE A 211 3.96 3.11 -21.51
CA PHE A 211 4.36 4.26 -20.71
C PHE A 211 5.54 5.00 -21.34
N GLY A 212 5.40 6.32 -21.49
CA GLY A 212 6.49 7.18 -21.99
C GLY A 212 7.64 7.31 -21.01
N GLY A 213 8.84 7.65 -21.50
CA GLY A 213 10.05 7.72 -20.66
C GLY A 213 9.95 8.67 -19.46
N VAL A 214 9.19 9.77 -19.55
CA VAL A 214 8.95 10.68 -18.42
C VAL A 214 8.12 10.01 -17.33
N ALA A 215 7.08 9.25 -17.70
CA ALA A 215 6.26 8.51 -16.76
C ALA A 215 7.08 7.41 -16.07
N LEU A 216 7.88 6.66 -16.83
CA LEU A 216 8.77 5.62 -16.28
C LEU A 216 9.83 6.20 -15.33
N LEU A 217 10.40 7.37 -15.64
CA LEU A 217 11.33 8.07 -14.75
C LEU A 217 10.63 8.51 -13.45
N ARG A 218 9.38 8.96 -13.52
CA ARG A 218 8.59 9.31 -12.32
C ARG A 218 8.25 8.07 -11.49
N ALA A 219 7.87 6.97 -12.14
CA ALA A 219 7.68 5.68 -11.50
C ALA A 219 8.94 5.26 -10.73
N LEU A 220 10.11 5.27 -11.36
CA LEU A 220 11.38 4.98 -10.67
C LEU A 220 11.60 5.84 -9.43
N LYS A 221 11.33 7.15 -9.50
CA LYS A 221 11.47 8.08 -8.36
C LYS A 221 10.49 7.78 -7.22
N ALA A 222 9.30 7.29 -7.53
CA ALA A 222 8.29 6.93 -6.53
C ALA A 222 8.57 5.59 -5.82
N HIS A 223 9.53 4.79 -6.31
CA HIS A 223 9.86 3.46 -5.79
C HIS A 223 11.32 3.36 -5.30
N PRO A 224 11.72 4.14 -4.28
CA PRO A 224 13.11 4.21 -3.83
C PRO A 224 13.66 2.88 -3.28
N ASP A 225 12.79 1.97 -2.82
CA ASP A 225 13.18 0.64 -2.34
C ASP A 225 13.90 -0.18 -3.41
N LEU A 226 13.59 0.07 -4.68
CA LEU A 226 14.22 -0.61 -5.82
C LEU A 226 15.72 -0.33 -5.90
N PHE A 227 16.18 0.84 -5.44
CA PHE A 227 17.58 1.27 -5.57
C PHE A 227 18.53 0.50 -4.64
N GLY A 228 18.02 -0.07 -3.55
CA GLY A 228 18.78 -0.99 -2.70
C GLY A 228 18.92 -2.40 -3.29
N LEU A 229 18.20 -2.68 -4.39
CA LEU A 229 18.17 -3.98 -5.05
C LEU A 229 18.90 -3.92 -6.41
N ARG A 230 19.22 -5.08 -6.96
CA ARG A 230 19.74 -5.16 -8.34
C ARG A 230 18.62 -4.85 -9.31
N ILE A 231 18.55 -3.61 -9.78
CA ILE A 231 17.47 -3.14 -10.66
C ILE A 231 17.24 -4.03 -11.89
N GLY A 232 18.30 -4.60 -12.47
CA GLY A 232 18.21 -5.51 -13.61
C GLY A 232 17.35 -6.75 -13.38
N THR A 233 17.15 -7.18 -12.12
CA THR A 233 16.20 -8.25 -11.78
C THR A 233 14.76 -7.87 -12.12
N PHE A 234 14.42 -6.57 -12.01
CA PHE A 234 13.08 -6.01 -12.13
C PHE A 234 12.79 -5.44 -13.53
N LEU A 235 13.71 -5.66 -14.48
CA LEU A 235 13.57 -5.29 -15.90
C LEU A 235 13.37 -6.54 -16.75
N ASN A 236 12.56 -6.47 -17.79
CA ASN A 236 12.49 -7.47 -18.85
C ASN A 236 12.39 -6.84 -20.25
#